data_AF-A0A3M1TRU7-F1
#
_entry.id   AF-A0A3M1TRU7-F1
#
_cell.length_a   1.000
_cell.length_b   1.000
_cell.length_c   1.000
_cell.angle_alpha   90.00
_cell.angle_beta   90.00
_cell.angle_gamma   90.00
#
_symmetry.space_group_name_H-M   'P 1'
#
loop_
_entity.id
_entity.type
_entity.pdbx_description
1 polymer ?
#
loop_
_entity_poly.entity_id
_entity_poly.type
_entity_poly.pdbx_seq_one_letter_code
_entity_poly.pdbx_strand_id
1 'polypeptide(L)'
;MHTHGRLLRTHSLSPGSTLARVPTILCAREGTMSFRRRIALMMPTCLVLACGPTKDPIPGRVGSTQVPDKTVFDPALMEAKIRELYEGNVVGFSYAINHSGQLAAAGGWGDAQRSSTGGPGAVPMTEHTRIHLASVSKTVNAIFFLTFLHKWNALEPLEPIGLDDAISRWLPAEWVKGKGFAGEDGVTFRQLLKHESGLKQLFDAMSEEDRKAWGNDWDGLEFVVVNGAMPGSPRAYKNANAALFRILIPKIYEPLLLLKEVTKDNVGQLYVGLLNGWVMDDIGIDTRVDCHFDRAGDYAMYYDFDGPSTQGFIFDRGDEDCGGHAGLQMSAFEVARLLAYARHTDVLLGDAEREALHQDALGFYDRETTGDASVARLRKAGDWYDYYEGKEENPQASAEIHTCVIAFPYQVEAVLLINSSLAPGTPRPCTGLTEAYEAALVPATPGG
;
A
#
# COMPACT_ATOMS: atom_id res chain seq x y z
N MET A 1 -51.64 -28.99 -1.02
CA MET A 1 -52.54 -27.83 -0.92
C MET A 1 -52.46 -27.28 0.49
N HIS A 2 -51.57 -26.31 0.72
CA HIS A 2 -51.51 -25.55 1.96
C HIS A 2 -51.30 -24.09 1.60
N THR A 3 -52.32 -23.29 1.87
CA THR A 3 -52.35 -21.84 1.78
C THR A 3 -52.05 -21.28 3.17
N HIS A 4 -51.07 -20.37 3.28
CA HIS A 4 -50.91 -19.52 4.46
C HIS A 4 -50.97 -18.06 4.01
N GLY A 5 -52.02 -17.38 4.45
CA GLY A 5 -52.31 -15.98 4.17
C GLY A 5 -51.49 -15.03 5.06
N ARG A 6 -51.00 -13.96 4.44
CA ARG A 6 -50.38 -12.80 5.10
C ARG A 6 -51.45 -11.91 5.71
N LEU A 7 -51.29 -11.59 7.00
CA LEU A 7 -52.04 -10.57 7.72
C LEU A 7 -51.25 -9.25 7.69
N LEU A 8 -51.83 -8.23 7.06
CA LEU A 8 -51.42 -6.83 7.15
C LEU A 8 -52.02 -6.23 8.43
N ARG A 9 -51.17 -5.67 9.30
CA ARG A 9 -51.59 -4.73 10.35
C ARG A 9 -50.93 -3.37 10.10
N THR A 10 -51.77 -2.39 9.84
CA THR A 10 -51.44 -0.96 9.83
C THR A 10 -51.60 -0.41 11.25
N HIS A 11 -50.55 0.20 11.81
CA HIS A 11 -50.66 1.05 12.99
C HIS A 11 -50.41 2.50 12.60
N SER A 12 -51.39 3.35 12.89
CA SER A 12 -51.29 4.80 12.84
C SER A 12 -50.53 5.30 14.08
N LEU A 13 -49.68 6.31 13.89
CA LEU A 13 -49.07 7.06 14.98
C LEU A 13 -49.33 8.55 14.74
N SER A 14 -49.91 9.19 15.76
CA SER A 14 -50.11 10.64 15.87
C SER A 14 -48.79 11.39 16.11
N PRO A 15 -48.67 12.66 15.69
CA PRO A 15 -47.49 13.48 15.92
C PRO A 15 -47.60 14.26 17.23
N GLY A 16 -46.54 14.24 18.03
CA GLY A 16 -46.44 15.10 19.21
C GLY A 16 -45.19 14.80 20.03
N SER A 17 -44.07 15.45 19.72
CA SER A 17 -43.08 15.79 20.75
C SER A 17 -42.14 16.91 20.29
N THR A 18 -42.23 17.95 21.11
CA THR A 18 -41.44 19.16 21.31
C THR A 18 -39.93 18.98 21.17
N LEU A 19 -39.32 19.84 20.34
CA LEU A 19 -37.87 20.08 20.26
C LEU A 19 -37.33 20.62 21.58
N ALA A 20 -36.48 19.84 22.26
CA ALA A 20 -35.63 20.33 23.34
C ALA A 20 -34.33 20.90 22.75
N ARG A 21 -34.09 22.19 23.00
CA ARG A 21 -32.86 22.90 22.62
C ARG A 21 -31.71 22.47 23.51
N VAL A 22 -30.60 22.06 22.90
CA VAL A 22 -29.29 21.90 23.54
C VAL A 22 -28.77 23.29 23.94
N PRO A 23 -28.22 23.48 25.16
CA PRO A 23 -27.77 24.78 25.61
C PRO A 23 -26.43 25.19 24.97
N THR A 24 -26.41 26.42 24.48
CA THR A 24 -25.23 27.18 24.09
C THR A 24 -24.30 27.37 25.29
N ILE A 25 -23.07 26.84 25.21
CA ILE A 25 -22.03 27.11 26.20
C ILE A 25 -21.47 28.52 25.96
N LEU A 26 -21.73 29.42 26.92
CA LEU A 26 -21.07 30.72 27.03
C LEU A 26 -19.58 30.53 27.35
N CYS A 27 -18.71 31.11 26.52
CA CYS A 27 -17.32 31.39 26.90
C CYS A 27 -17.30 32.52 27.94
N ALA A 28 -16.81 32.23 29.15
CA ALA A 28 -16.45 33.22 30.15
C ALA A 28 -14.96 33.61 30.00
N ARG A 29 -14.71 34.91 30.20
CA ARG A 29 -13.40 35.57 30.15
C ARG A 29 -12.45 35.12 31.27
N GLU A 30 -11.20 34.90 30.83
CA GLU A 30 -9.92 35.27 31.44
C GLU A 30 -9.76 35.29 32.97
N GLY A 31 -9.01 34.30 33.46
CA GLY A 31 -8.26 34.33 34.71
C GLY A 31 -6.87 33.74 34.48
N THR A 32 -5.85 34.57 34.65
CA THR A 32 -4.42 34.33 34.37
C THR A 32 -3.82 33.16 35.14
N MET A 33 -3.20 32.20 34.44
CA MET A 33 -2.01 31.51 34.94
C MET A 33 -1.13 31.00 33.78
N SER A 34 0.11 31.49 33.77
CA SER A 34 1.13 31.28 32.75
C SER A 34 1.77 29.90 32.91
N PHE A 35 1.53 28.99 31.96
CA PHE A 35 2.43 27.89 31.64
C PHE A 35 2.55 27.77 30.12
N ARG A 36 3.59 28.40 29.55
CA ARG A 36 3.88 28.35 28.12
C ARG A 36 4.47 26.99 27.75
N ARG A 37 3.63 26.03 27.35
CA ARG A 37 4.02 24.99 26.39
C ARG A 37 3.40 25.37 25.05
N ARG A 38 4.23 25.78 24.10
CA ARG A 38 3.83 25.97 22.71
C ARG A 38 3.59 24.58 22.12
N ILE A 39 2.34 24.12 22.10
CA ILE A 39 1.92 23.12 21.13
C ILE A 39 1.61 23.92 19.86
N ALA A 40 2.57 23.97 18.95
CA ALA A 40 2.30 24.42 17.60
C ALA A 40 1.42 23.35 16.95
N LEU A 41 0.10 23.58 16.99
CA LEU A 41 -0.80 22.98 16.02
C LEU A 41 -0.29 23.52 14.66
N MET A 42 0.48 22.70 13.93
CA MET A 42 0.89 23.04 12.57
C MET A 42 -0.40 23.11 11.75
N MET A 43 -0.95 24.32 11.61
CA MET A 43 -1.88 24.59 10.53
C MET A 43 -1.11 24.39 9.23
N PRO A 44 -1.70 23.70 8.23
CA PRO A 44 -1.06 23.53 6.95
C PRO A 44 -0.96 24.92 6.32
N THR A 45 0.25 25.47 6.35
CA THR A 45 0.55 26.63 5.52
C THR A 45 0.50 26.09 4.11
N CYS A 46 -0.46 26.56 3.31
CA CYS A 46 -0.58 26.22 1.90
C CYS A 46 0.67 26.78 1.18
N LEU A 47 1.76 26.02 1.27
CA LEU A 47 3.01 26.31 0.61
C LEU A 47 2.79 25.93 -0.85
N VAL A 48 2.75 26.93 -1.72
CA VAL A 48 2.81 26.70 -3.16
C VAL A 48 4.19 26.09 -3.42
N LEU A 49 4.25 24.76 -3.48
CA LEU A 49 5.45 23.99 -3.79
C LEU A 49 5.84 24.29 -5.23
N ALA A 50 6.80 25.20 -5.40
CA ALA A 50 7.63 25.20 -6.59
C ALA A 50 8.26 23.81 -6.72
N CYS A 51 8.21 23.21 -7.90
CA CYS A 51 8.96 21.98 -8.20
C CYS A 51 10.41 22.22 -7.79
N GLY A 52 10.85 21.62 -6.68
CA GLY A 52 12.25 21.65 -6.29
C GLY A 52 13.10 21.05 -7.40
N PRO A 53 14.39 21.43 -7.49
CA PRO A 53 15.29 20.83 -8.48
C PRO A 53 15.27 19.32 -8.33
N THR A 54 15.02 18.59 -9.42
CA THR A 54 15.13 17.13 -9.46
C THR A 54 16.53 16.74 -9.03
N LYS A 55 16.66 15.84 -8.06
CA LYS A 55 17.98 15.33 -7.67
C LYS A 55 18.56 14.52 -8.82
N ASP A 56 19.86 14.69 -9.06
CA ASP A 56 20.60 13.74 -9.91
C ASP A 56 20.41 12.33 -9.35
N PRO A 57 20.35 11.30 -10.22
CA PRO A 57 20.19 9.92 -9.77
C PRO A 57 21.22 9.60 -8.70
N ILE A 58 20.78 9.03 -7.56
CA ILE A 58 21.70 8.49 -6.55
C ILE A 58 22.65 7.56 -7.30
N PRO A 59 23.97 7.85 -7.33
CA PRO A 59 24.94 6.95 -7.91
C PRO A 59 24.98 5.69 -7.04
N GLY A 60 24.16 4.71 -7.38
CA GLY A 60 24.28 3.37 -6.83
C GLY A 60 25.67 2.88 -7.19
N ARG A 61 26.56 2.79 -6.19
CA ARG A 61 27.91 2.26 -6.32
C ARG A 61 27.87 0.73 -6.48
N VAL A 62 27.15 0.25 -7.48
CA VAL A 62 27.52 -0.93 -8.26
C VAL A 62 28.57 -0.41 -9.25
N GLY A 63 29.72 -1.08 -9.36
CA GLY A 63 30.86 -0.60 -10.14
C GLY A 63 30.43 -0.02 -11.48
N SER A 64 31.03 1.11 -11.87
CA SER A 64 30.78 1.80 -13.13
C SER A 64 31.17 0.94 -14.34
N THR A 65 30.44 -0.13 -14.59
CA THR A 65 30.28 -0.66 -15.93
C THR A 65 29.46 0.38 -16.65
N GLN A 66 30.13 1.09 -17.57
CA GLN A 66 29.50 2.02 -18.50
C GLN A 66 28.19 1.42 -18.99
N VAL A 67 27.08 2.05 -18.59
CA VAL A 67 25.82 1.89 -19.33
C VAL A 67 26.19 2.13 -20.79
N PRO A 68 25.86 1.21 -21.73
CA PRO A 68 26.21 1.41 -23.13
C PRO A 68 25.76 2.80 -23.53
N ASP A 69 26.70 3.62 -24.00
CA ASP A 69 26.60 5.07 -24.24
C ASP A 69 25.59 5.44 -25.35
N LYS A 70 24.66 4.54 -25.65
CA LYS A 70 23.81 4.52 -26.84
C LYS A 70 22.43 3.90 -26.60
N THR A 71 21.91 3.81 -25.38
CA THR A 71 20.51 3.37 -25.16
C THR A 71 19.71 4.47 -24.49
N VAL A 72 18.51 4.75 -25.01
CA VAL A 72 17.55 5.70 -24.46
C VAL A 72 16.24 4.97 -24.16
N PHE A 73 15.58 5.35 -23.07
CA PHE A 73 14.24 4.86 -22.74
C PHE A 73 13.16 5.69 -23.43
N ASP A 74 12.26 5.02 -24.14
CA ASP A 74 11.10 5.62 -24.81
C ASP A 74 9.79 5.23 -24.08
N PRO A 75 9.18 6.15 -23.30
CA PRO A 75 7.95 5.86 -22.56
C PRO A 75 6.76 5.51 -23.48
N ALA A 76 6.72 6.03 -24.71
CA ALA A 76 5.63 5.76 -25.64
C ALA A 76 5.70 4.32 -26.17
N LEU A 77 6.91 3.79 -26.39
CA LEU A 77 7.09 2.37 -26.73
C LEU A 77 6.71 1.45 -25.58
N MET A 78 7.04 1.83 -24.33
CA MET A 78 6.62 1.07 -23.16
C MET A 78 5.10 1.03 -23.03
N GLU A 79 4.43 2.18 -23.15
CA GLU A 79 2.97 2.26 -23.16
C GLU A 79 2.37 1.38 -24.27
N ALA A 80 2.87 1.51 -25.51
CA ALA A 80 2.36 0.74 -26.64
C ALA A 80 2.47 -0.76 -26.37
N LYS A 81 3.58 -1.22 -25.78
CA LYS A 81 3.76 -2.63 -25.43
C LYS A 81 2.84 -3.09 -24.31
N ILE A 82 2.59 -2.26 -23.28
CA ILE A 82 1.58 -2.58 -22.25
C ILE A 82 0.21 -2.77 -22.90
N ARG A 83 -0.19 -1.85 -23.79
CA ARG A 83 -1.49 -1.93 -24.49
C ARG A 83 -1.58 -3.19 -25.35
N GLU A 84 -0.54 -3.49 -26.13
CA GLU A 84 -0.45 -4.72 -26.94
C GLU A 84 -0.65 -5.99 -26.10
N LEU A 85 -0.07 -6.05 -24.89
CA LEU A 85 -0.13 -7.23 -24.03
C LEU A 85 -1.51 -7.42 -23.38
N TYR A 86 -2.21 -6.33 -23.02
CA TYR A 86 -3.36 -6.41 -22.12
C TYR A 86 -4.71 -6.02 -22.75
N GLU A 87 -4.75 -5.24 -23.82
CA GLU A 87 -6.03 -4.91 -24.47
C GLU A 87 -6.71 -6.17 -25.03
N GLY A 88 -7.95 -6.41 -24.60
CA GLY A 88 -8.71 -7.61 -24.96
C GLY A 88 -8.32 -8.89 -24.21
N ASN A 89 -7.29 -8.84 -23.37
CA ASN A 89 -6.77 -10.00 -22.62
C ASN A 89 -7.07 -9.94 -21.11
N VAL A 90 -7.72 -8.86 -20.67
CA VAL A 90 -8.20 -8.63 -19.29
C VAL A 90 -9.53 -7.88 -19.34
N VAL A 91 -10.23 -7.77 -18.21
CA VAL A 91 -11.48 -6.98 -18.14
C VAL A 91 -11.20 -5.49 -18.15
N GLY A 92 -10.25 -5.07 -17.34
CA GLY A 92 -9.77 -3.71 -17.29
C GLY A 92 -8.37 -3.66 -16.69
N PHE A 93 -7.59 -2.68 -17.14
CA PHE A 93 -6.31 -2.35 -16.52
C PHE A 93 -6.07 -0.85 -16.50
N SER A 94 -5.24 -0.41 -15.57
CA SER A 94 -4.69 0.93 -15.53
C SER A 94 -3.18 0.88 -15.31
N TYR A 95 -2.47 1.87 -15.85
CA TYR A 95 -1.03 1.94 -15.77
C TYR A 95 -0.55 3.39 -15.61
N ALA A 96 0.65 3.54 -15.08
CA ALA A 96 1.36 4.80 -15.00
C ALA A 96 2.86 4.54 -15.10
N ILE A 97 3.56 5.35 -15.88
CA ILE A 97 4.99 5.29 -16.15
C ILE A 97 5.57 6.64 -15.79
N ASN A 98 6.48 6.66 -14.83
CA ASN A 98 7.34 7.80 -14.60
C ASN A 98 8.67 7.62 -15.33
N HIS A 99 9.24 8.73 -15.77
CA HIS A 99 10.61 8.80 -16.26
C HIS A 99 11.27 10.07 -15.72
N SER A 100 12.43 9.91 -15.08
CA SER A 100 13.18 11.01 -14.45
C SER A 100 12.34 11.80 -13.45
N GLY A 101 11.56 11.09 -12.62
CA GLY A 101 10.72 11.66 -11.57
C GLY A 101 9.47 12.40 -12.05
N GLN A 102 9.15 12.37 -13.34
CA GLN A 102 7.95 12.97 -13.92
C GLN A 102 7.06 11.90 -14.52
N LEU A 103 5.73 12.12 -14.51
CA LEU A 103 4.80 11.23 -15.19
C LEU A 103 4.99 11.36 -16.70
N ALA A 104 5.43 10.28 -17.34
CA ALA A 104 5.75 10.23 -18.76
C ALA A 104 4.58 9.70 -19.61
N ALA A 105 3.85 8.71 -19.10
CA ALA A 105 2.65 8.16 -19.71
C ALA A 105 1.74 7.55 -18.64
N ALA A 106 0.43 7.62 -18.84
CA ALA A 106 -0.56 6.98 -17.98
C ALA A 106 -1.86 6.76 -18.76
N GLY A 107 -2.62 5.75 -18.34
CA GLY A 107 -3.94 5.53 -18.90
C GLY A 107 -4.60 4.27 -18.34
N GLY A 108 -5.68 3.88 -19.00
CA GLY A 108 -6.36 2.61 -18.76
C GLY A 108 -7.08 2.12 -20.00
N TRP A 109 -7.61 0.91 -19.91
CA TRP A 109 -8.46 0.29 -20.92
C TRP A 109 -9.45 -0.67 -20.26
N GLY A 110 -10.60 -0.87 -20.92
CA GLY A 110 -11.62 -1.80 -20.48
C GLY A 110 -12.49 -1.25 -19.35
N ASP A 111 -13.07 -2.15 -18.57
CA ASP A 111 -14.08 -1.83 -17.57
C ASP A 111 -13.49 -1.90 -16.16
N ALA A 112 -13.56 -0.79 -15.42
CA ALA A 112 -13.45 -0.79 -13.96
C ALA A 112 -14.64 -1.52 -13.35
N GLN A 113 -15.83 -1.33 -13.94
CA GLN A 113 -17.05 -2.02 -13.57
C GLN A 113 -17.81 -2.41 -14.84
N ARG A 114 -18.14 -3.69 -15.03
CA ARG A 114 -18.95 -4.17 -16.15
C ARG A 114 -20.41 -3.74 -15.99
N SER A 115 -21.14 -3.61 -17.10
CA SER A 115 -22.59 -3.38 -17.08
C SER A 115 -23.39 -4.44 -16.29
N SER A 116 -22.87 -5.67 -16.17
CA SER A 116 -23.49 -6.76 -15.40
C SER A 116 -23.47 -6.55 -13.88
N THR A 117 -22.74 -5.56 -13.38
CA THR A 117 -22.59 -5.29 -11.94
C THR A 117 -23.82 -4.60 -11.30
N GLY A 118 -24.85 -4.23 -12.08
CA GLY A 118 -26.09 -3.66 -11.54
C GLY A 118 -26.02 -2.14 -11.26
N GLY A 119 -24.94 -1.48 -11.69
CA GLY A 119 -24.82 -0.02 -11.74
C GLY A 119 -25.48 0.61 -12.98
N PRO A 120 -25.33 1.92 -13.21
CA PRO A 120 -25.95 2.63 -14.34
C PRO A 120 -25.39 2.25 -15.72
N GLY A 121 -24.40 1.37 -15.79
CA GLY A 121 -23.74 0.92 -17.01
C GLY A 121 -22.31 0.46 -16.71
N ALA A 122 -21.54 0.20 -17.76
CA ALA A 122 -20.11 -0.02 -17.64
C ALA A 122 -19.40 1.28 -17.20
N VAL A 123 -18.45 1.16 -16.28
CA VAL A 123 -17.57 2.24 -15.84
C VAL A 123 -16.19 1.95 -16.42
N PRO A 124 -15.59 2.86 -17.21
CA PRO A 124 -14.29 2.63 -17.82
C PRO A 124 -13.17 2.63 -16.77
N MET A 125 -12.16 1.78 -17.00
CA MET A 125 -10.92 1.80 -16.23
C MET A 125 -10.03 2.95 -16.71
N THR A 126 -9.53 3.75 -15.76
CA THR A 126 -8.61 4.88 -16.01
C THR A 126 -7.40 4.78 -15.08
N GLU A 127 -6.37 5.57 -15.33
CA GLU A 127 -5.21 5.76 -14.46
C GLU A 127 -5.56 6.26 -13.05
N HIS A 128 -6.74 6.86 -12.89
CA HIS A 128 -7.30 7.36 -11.64
C HIS A 128 -8.26 6.39 -10.95
N THR A 129 -8.66 5.31 -11.61
CA THR A 129 -9.51 4.29 -11.00
C THR A 129 -8.74 3.58 -9.89
N ARG A 130 -9.29 3.60 -8.67
CA ARG A 130 -8.68 2.93 -7.52
C ARG A 130 -9.01 1.45 -7.50
N ILE A 131 -8.05 0.66 -7.03
CA ILE A 131 -8.20 -0.77 -6.83
C ILE A 131 -7.40 -1.18 -5.60
N HIS A 132 -7.79 -2.27 -4.95
CA HIS A 132 -7.00 -2.87 -3.88
C HIS A 132 -5.62 -3.28 -4.39
N LEU A 133 -4.57 -2.84 -3.70
CA LEU A 133 -3.20 -3.02 -4.12
C LEU A 133 -2.64 -4.41 -3.82
N ALA A 134 -3.35 -5.24 -3.07
CA ALA A 134 -2.84 -6.51 -2.54
C ALA A 134 -1.46 -6.30 -1.91
N SER A 135 -0.47 -7.14 -2.24
CA SER A 135 0.85 -7.04 -1.63
C SER A 135 1.67 -5.82 -2.06
N VAL A 136 1.28 -5.06 -3.10
CA VAL A 136 1.90 -3.74 -3.40
C VAL A 136 1.73 -2.76 -2.22
N SER A 137 0.72 -2.97 -1.36
CA SER A 137 0.58 -2.25 -0.09
C SER A 137 1.82 -2.31 0.80
N LYS A 138 2.66 -3.35 0.69
CA LYS A 138 3.91 -3.46 1.46
C LYS A 138 4.97 -2.46 1.01
N THR A 139 5.01 -2.11 -0.28
CA THR A 139 5.88 -1.06 -0.79
C THR A 139 5.40 0.30 -0.29
N VAL A 140 4.09 0.55 -0.33
CA VAL A 140 3.48 1.76 0.27
C VAL A 140 3.82 1.86 1.76
N ASN A 141 3.66 0.76 2.50
CA ASN A 141 4.00 0.67 3.92
C ASN A 141 5.48 0.95 4.20
N ALA A 142 6.40 0.43 3.38
CA ALA A 142 7.82 0.67 3.55
C ALA A 142 8.18 2.14 3.33
N ILE A 143 7.66 2.75 2.27
CA ILE A 143 7.86 4.19 2.00
C ILE A 143 7.26 5.03 3.13
N PHE A 144 6.06 4.66 3.61
CA PHE A 144 5.44 5.32 4.75
C PHE A 144 6.30 5.23 6.01
N PHE A 145 6.75 4.03 6.39
CA PHE A 145 7.56 3.89 7.60
C PHE A 145 8.89 4.67 7.51
N LEU A 146 9.55 4.65 6.36
CA LEU A 146 10.79 5.39 6.16
C LEU A 146 10.56 6.91 6.18
N THR A 147 9.45 7.38 5.59
CA THR A 147 9.02 8.79 5.69
C THR A 147 8.74 9.16 7.14
N PHE A 148 8.08 8.27 7.86
CA PHE A 148 7.80 8.41 9.28
C PHE A 148 9.10 8.52 10.09
N LEU A 149 10.08 7.63 9.89
CA LEU A 149 11.38 7.72 10.56
C LEU A 149 12.10 9.03 10.25
N HIS A 150 12.16 9.41 8.96
CA HIS A 150 12.81 10.64 8.52
C HIS A 150 12.24 11.86 9.25
N LYS A 151 10.92 11.99 9.26
CA LYS A 151 10.21 13.11 9.91
C LYS A 151 10.26 13.01 11.44
N TRP A 152 10.08 11.81 12.02
CA TRP A 152 10.13 11.58 13.46
C TRP A 152 11.48 11.97 14.05
N ASN A 153 12.58 11.56 13.39
CA ASN A 153 13.94 11.85 13.84
C ASN A 153 14.31 13.34 13.73
N ALA A 154 13.50 14.14 13.04
CA ALA A 154 13.62 15.60 13.02
C ALA A 154 12.82 16.30 14.15
N LEU A 155 12.03 15.56 14.93
CA LEU A 155 11.22 16.11 16.03
C LEU A 155 11.99 16.08 17.35
N GLU A 156 12.36 17.27 17.85
CA GLU A 156 12.91 17.42 19.19
C GLU A 156 11.78 17.51 20.25
N PRO A 157 11.92 16.90 21.45
CA PRO A 157 13.08 16.19 22.00
C PRO A 157 12.93 14.65 21.92
N LEU A 158 12.34 14.11 20.86
CA LEU A 158 12.03 12.69 20.79
C LEU A 158 13.30 11.88 20.51
N GLU A 159 13.36 10.67 21.09
CA GLU A 159 14.47 9.76 20.84
C GLU A 159 14.46 9.33 19.35
N PRO A 160 15.60 9.44 18.66
CA PRO A 160 15.73 8.94 17.29
C PRO A 160 15.48 7.43 17.22
N ILE A 161 14.91 6.99 16.10
CA ILE A 161 14.59 5.60 15.82
C ILE A 161 15.35 5.17 14.57
N GLY A 162 16.05 4.05 14.68
CA GLY A 162 16.80 3.43 13.59
C GLY A 162 16.08 2.22 13.00
N LEU A 163 16.42 1.89 11.76
CA LEU A 163 15.94 0.66 11.09
C LEU A 163 16.41 -0.63 11.81
N ASP A 164 17.53 -0.57 12.52
CA ASP A 164 18.12 -1.70 13.23
C ASP A 164 17.68 -1.79 14.70
N ASP A 165 16.79 -0.89 15.15
CA ASP A 165 16.19 -0.98 16.48
C ASP A 165 15.26 -2.20 16.56
N ALA A 166 15.33 -2.91 17.69
CA ALA A 166 14.40 -3.98 17.99
C ALA A 166 12.98 -3.42 18.22
N ILE A 167 11.98 -4.07 17.62
CA ILE A 167 10.59 -3.58 17.67
C ILE A 167 9.91 -3.78 19.03
N SER A 168 10.56 -4.52 19.94
CA SER A 168 9.97 -5.04 21.18
C SER A 168 9.35 -3.96 22.05
N ARG A 169 9.91 -2.74 22.07
CA ARG A 169 9.41 -1.61 22.87
C ARG A 169 8.12 -0.97 22.33
N TRP A 170 7.77 -1.18 21.06
CA TRP A 170 6.57 -0.62 20.45
C TRP A 170 5.47 -1.64 20.16
N LEU A 171 5.66 -2.90 20.57
CA LEU A 171 4.57 -3.85 20.63
C LEU A 171 3.63 -3.49 21.81
N PRO A 172 2.31 -3.76 21.70
CA PRO A 172 1.36 -3.58 22.79
C PRO A 172 1.89 -4.20 24.09
N ALA A 173 1.70 -3.50 25.21
CA ALA A 173 2.35 -3.85 26.47
C ALA A 173 1.73 -5.10 27.10
N GLU A 174 0.45 -5.33 26.83
CA GLU A 174 -0.36 -6.46 27.23
C GLU A 174 -0.07 -7.74 26.45
N TRP A 175 0.54 -7.64 25.27
CA TRP A 175 0.90 -8.81 24.48
C TRP A 175 2.06 -9.57 25.12
N VAL A 176 1.89 -10.89 25.25
CA VAL A 176 2.97 -11.77 25.66
C VAL A 176 3.98 -11.87 24.51
N LYS A 177 5.24 -11.49 24.78
CA LYS A 177 6.30 -11.44 23.76
C LYS A 177 7.07 -12.76 23.76
N GLY A 178 6.88 -13.55 22.70
CA GLY A 178 7.63 -14.78 22.46
C GLY A 178 9.11 -14.52 22.18
N LYS A 179 9.89 -15.62 22.09
CA LYS A 179 11.31 -15.56 21.72
C LYS A 179 11.49 -14.77 20.41
N GLY A 180 12.47 -13.87 20.34
CA GLY A 180 12.70 -13.03 19.16
C GLY A 180 11.87 -11.75 19.13
N PHE A 181 10.82 -11.60 19.94
CA PHE A 181 10.11 -10.33 20.14
C PHE A 181 10.34 -9.69 21.52
N ALA A 182 11.14 -10.34 22.37
CA ALA A 182 11.53 -9.84 23.68
C ALA A 182 12.99 -9.33 23.67
N GLY A 183 13.26 -8.27 24.43
CA GLY A 183 14.60 -7.72 24.63
C GLY A 183 15.11 -6.85 23.49
N GLU A 184 16.39 -6.46 23.61
CA GLU A 184 17.10 -5.57 22.67
C GLU A 184 17.65 -6.32 21.45
N ASP A 185 17.84 -7.63 21.53
CA ASP A 185 18.30 -8.50 20.43
C ASP A 185 17.13 -9.09 19.61
N GLY A 186 15.95 -8.45 19.67
CA GLY A 186 14.74 -8.91 18.99
C GLY A 186 14.71 -8.64 17.49
N VAL A 187 13.58 -8.98 16.86
CA VAL A 187 13.30 -8.61 15.47
C VAL A 187 13.40 -7.09 15.30
N THR A 188 14.11 -6.65 14.26
CA THR A 188 14.25 -5.22 13.94
C THR A 188 13.28 -4.77 12.84
N PHE A 189 13.08 -3.46 12.69
CA PHE A 189 12.28 -2.93 11.59
C PHE A 189 12.82 -3.34 10.21
N ARG A 190 14.15 -3.30 10.03
CA ARG A 190 14.82 -3.72 8.79
C ARG A 190 14.49 -5.18 8.47
N GLN A 191 14.55 -6.06 9.46
CA GLN A 191 14.25 -7.48 9.28
C GLN A 191 12.78 -7.72 8.90
N LEU A 192 11.83 -6.97 9.47
CA LEU A 192 10.44 -7.03 9.02
C LEU A 192 10.30 -6.61 7.55
N LEU A 193 10.85 -5.45 7.18
CA LEU A 193 10.76 -4.91 5.81
C LEU A 193 11.43 -5.80 4.75
N LYS A 194 12.45 -6.59 5.15
CA LYS A 194 13.17 -7.52 4.28
C LYS A 194 12.62 -8.95 4.30
N HIS A 195 11.63 -9.25 5.14
CA HIS A 195 11.17 -10.61 5.39
C HIS A 195 12.26 -11.55 5.97
N GLU A 196 13.12 -11.04 6.85
CA GLU A 196 14.24 -11.75 7.51
C GLU A 196 14.00 -11.98 9.02
N SER A 197 12.75 -11.81 9.48
CA SER A 197 12.34 -12.00 10.88
C SER A 197 12.27 -13.47 11.32
N GLY A 198 12.27 -14.43 10.38
CA GLY A 198 12.09 -15.85 10.70
C GLY A 198 10.63 -16.30 10.90
N LEU A 199 9.65 -15.41 10.70
CA LEU A 199 8.22 -15.72 10.90
C LEU A 199 7.71 -16.86 9.99
N LYS A 200 8.18 -16.93 8.74
CA LYS A 200 7.77 -17.99 7.80
C LYS A 200 8.25 -19.36 8.27
N GLN A 201 9.49 -19.43 8.75
CA GLN A 201 10.09 -20.67 9.24
C GLN A 201 9.35 -21.19 10.48
N LEU A 202 8.93 -20.30 11.39
CA LEU A 202 8.08 -20.69 12.50
C LEU A 202 6.70 -21.18 12.04
N PHE A 203 6.05 -20.43 11.15
CA PHE A 203 4.76 -20.84 10.58
C PHE A 203 4.83 -22.23 9.91
N ASP A 204 5.92 -22.53 9.20
CA ASP A 204 6.12 -23.83 8.56
C ASP A 204 6.36 -24.96 9.56
N ALA A 205 6.88 -24.66 10.76
CA ALA A 205 7.08 -25.65 11.82
C ALA A 205 5.83 -25.86 12.71
N MET A 206 4.82 -24.99 12.60
CA MET A 206 3.59 -25.07 13.40
C MET A 206 2.69 -26.24 12.99
N SER A 207 1.86 -26.68 13.95
CA SER A 207 0.78 -27.62 13.70
C SER A 207 -0.28 -27.00 12.78
N GLU A 208 -1.10 -27.84 12.13
CA GLU A 208 -2.20 -27.34 11.30
C GLU A 208 -3.18 -26.47 12.09
N GLU A 209 -3.44 -26.83 13.35
CA GLU A 209 -4.36 -26.07 14.21
C GLU A 209 -3.81 -24.69 14.56
N ASP A 210 -2.52 -24.61 14.92
CA ASP A 210 -1.87 -23.32 15.22
C ASP A 210 -1.82 -22.41 13.98
N ARG A 211 -1.67 -22.98 12.78
CA ARG A 211 -1.69 -22.21 11.53
C ARG A 211 -3.04 -21.55 11.28
N LYS A 212 -4.16 -22.08 11.80
CA LYS A 212 -5.48 -21.44 11.69
C LYS A 212 -5.60 -20.20 12.56
N ALA A 213 -4.91 -20.18 13.71
CA ALA A 213 -4.83 -18.99 14.57
C ALA A 213 -3.88 -17.92 14.03
N TRP A 214 -3.03 -18.26 13.05
CA TRP A 214 -2.15 -17.30 12.40
C TRP A 214 -2.92 -16.37 11.46
N GLY A 215 -3.17 -15.14 11.90
CA GLY A 215 -3.79 -14.08 11.10
C GLY A 215 -2.85 -12.93 10.75
N ASN A 216 -3.37 -11.96 10.01
CA ASN A 216 -2.73 -10.64 9.82
C ASN A 216 -3.57 -9.51 10.41
N ASP A 217 -4.71 -9.82 11.05
CA ASP A 217 -5.51 -8.94 11.89
C ASP A 217 -4.86 -8.77 13.28
N TRP A 218 -5.51 -8.05 14.19
CA TRP A 218 -4.96 -7.79 15.53
C TRP A 218 -4.68 -9.09 16.30
N ASP A 219 -5.69 -9.95 16.46
CA ASP A 219 -5.58 -11.18 17.28
C ASP A 219 -4.59 -12.17 16.65
N GLY A 220 -4.59 -12.27 15.32
CA GLY A 220 -3.63 -13.08 14.60
C GLY A 220 -2.20 -12.59 14.77
N LEU A 221 -1.97 -11.28 14.73
CA LEU A 221 -0.65 -10.70 14.99
C LEU A 221 -0.21 -10.84 16.45
N GLU A 222 -1.14 -10.76 17.41
CA GLU A 222 -0.87 -11.11 18.80
C GLU A 222 -0.37 -12.56 18.88
N PHE A 223 -1.09 -13.50 18.25
CA PHE A 223 -0.68 -14.90 18.18
C PHE A 223 0.72 -15.08 17.55
N VAL A 224 1.03 -14.34 16.49
CA VAL A 224 2.38 -14.33 15.88
C VAL A 224 3.43 -13.90 16.90
N VAL A 225 3.19 -12.80 17.62
CA VAL A 225 4.14 -12.25 18.61
C VAL A 225 4.34 -13.21 19.78
N VAL A 226 3.28 -13.85 20.26
CA VAL A 226 3.34 -14.86 21.34
C VAL A 226 4.19 -16.06 20.95
N ASN A 227 4.04 -16.55 19.72
CA ASN A 227 4.78 -17.70 19.23
C ASN A 227 6.24 -17.36 18.84
N GLY A 228 6.56 -16.08 18.74
CA GLY A 228 7.93 -15.61 18.56
C GLY A 228 8.36 -15.47 17.10
N ALA A 229 9.68 -15.33 16.94
CA ALA A 229 10.39 -15.11 15.69
C ALA A 229 11.79 -15.72 15.76
N MET A 230 12.48 -15.77 14.63
CA MET A 230 13.89 -16.17 14.54
C MET A 230 14.68 -15.08 13.82
N PRO A 231 15.01 -13.96 14.51
CA PRO A 231 15.73 -12.82 13.92
C PRO A 231 16.99 -13.25 13.18
N GLY A 232 17.24 -12.66 12.01
CA GLY A 232 18.41 -12.97 11.18
C GLY A 232 18.28 -14.25 10.36
N SER A 233 17.09 -14.87 10.32
CA SER A 233 16.82 -15.98 9.41
C SER A 233 16.95 -15.55 7.95
N PRO A 234 17.27 -16.48 7.03
CA PRO A 234 17.20 -16.19 5.60
C PRO A 234 15.83 -15.63 5.20
N ARG A 235 15.86 -14.74 4.21
CA ARG A 235 14.66 -14.11 3.64
C ARG A 235 13.59 -15.15 3.34
N ALA A 236 12.41 -14.98 3.94
CA ALA A 236 11.27 -15.85 3.72
C ALA A 236 9.96 -15.07 3.88
N TYR A 237 9.22 -14.97 2.77
CA TYR A 237 8.03 -14.12 2.67
C TYR A 237 6.93 -14.50 3.67
N LYS A 238 6.45 -13.52 4.44
CA LYS A 238 5.26 -13.66 5.28
C LYS A 238 4.58 -12.32 5.50
N ASN A 239 3.26 -12.26 5.29
CA ASN A 239 2.46 -11.04 5.40
C ASN A 239 2.55 -10.37 6.78
N ALA A 240 2.58 -11.16 7.85
CA ALA A 240 2.68 -10.68 9.23
C ALA A 240 3.85 -9.70 9.44
N ASN A 241 4.96 -9.85 8.69
CA ASN A 241 6.07 -8.89 8.74
C ASN A 241 5.62 -7.46 8.48
N ALA A 242 4.87 -7.24 7.41
CA ALA A 242 4.43 -5.92 7.00
C ALA A 242 3.17 -5.50 7.78
N ALA A 243 2.32 -6.46 8.18
CA ALA A 243 1.11 -6.17 8.94
C ALA A 243 1.43 -5.61 10.33
N LEU A 244 2.54 -6.04 10.97
CA LEU A 244 2.98 -5.47 12.24
C LEU A 244 3.20 -3.94 12.19
N PHE A 245 3.58 -3.37 11.05
CA PHE A 245 3.73 -1.90 10.94
C PHE A 245 2.42 -1.13 11.15
N ARG A 246 1.27 -1.79 10.91
CA ARG A 246 -0.05 -1.22 11.24
C ARG A 246 -0.17 -0.91 12.73
N ILE A 247 0.49 -1.69 13.57
CA ILE A 247 0.52 -1.52 15.02
C ILE A 247 1.70 -0.64 15.43
N LEU A 248 2.89 -0.95 14.91
CA LEU A 248 4.14 -0.31 15.32
C LEU A 248 4.13 1.20 15.06
N ILE A 249 3.65 1.66 13.90
CA ILE A 249 3.66 3.10 13.57
C ILE A 249 2.77 3.90 14.53
N PRO A 250 1.47 3.56 14.71
CA PRO A 250 0.66 4.19 15.74
C PRO A 250 1.26 4.09 17.14
N LYS A 251 1.86 2.95 17.54
CA LYS A 251 2.47 2.79 18.87
C LYS A 251 3.70 3.67 19.08
N ILE A 252 4.53 3.87 18.04
CA ILE A 252 5.63 4.85 18.10
C ILE A 252 5.07 6.26 18.27
N TYR A 253 4.00 6.58 17.53
CA TYR A 253 3.39 7.91 17.54
C TYR A 253 2.53 8.21 18.78
N GLU A 254 2.12 7.18 19.51
CA GLU A 254 1.22 7.25 20.68
C GLU A 254 1.56 8.34 21.71
N PRO A 255 2.84 8.59 22.08
CA PRO A 255 3.18 9.67 23.02
C PRO A 255 2.75 11.07 22.54
N LEU A 256 2.57 11.27 21.23
CA LEU A 256 2.10 12.51 20.63
C LEU A 256 0.57 12.56 20.44
N LEU A 257 -0.13 11.43 20.58
CA LEU A 257 -1.59 11.36 20.39
C LEU A 257 -2.39 12.01 21.53
N LEU A 258 -1.71 12.47 22.59
CA LEU A 258 -2.21 13.17 23.79
C LEU A 258 -3.32 12.45 24.59
N LEU A 259 -4.15 11.57 24.01
CA LEU A 259 -5.31 10.91 24.63
C LEU A 259 -5.80 9.62 23.93
N LYS A 260 -5.11 9.06 22.93
CA LYS A 260 -5.54 7.82 22.25
C LYS A 260 -4.51 6.71 22.41
N GLU A 261 -4.86 5.72 23.24
CA GLU A 261 -4.20 4.42 23.22
C GLU A 261 -4.49 3.72 21.88
N VAL A 262 -3.49 3.05 21.34
CA VAL A 262 -3.65 2.18 20.17
C VAL A 262 -4.30 0.88 20.61
N THR A 263 -5.47 0.60 20.08
CA THR A 263 -6.27 -0.59 20.39
C THR A 263 -6.67 -1.32 19.12
N LYS A 264 -7.14 -2.56 19.27
CA LYS A 264 -7.75 -3.35 18.19
C LYS A 264 -8.75 -2.54 17.34
N ASP A 265 -9.62 -1.78 18.00
CA ASP A 265 -10.73 -1.06 17.37
C ASP A 265 -10.30 0.18 16.57
N ASN A 266 -9.11 0.73 16.83
CA ASN A 266 -8.68 1.99 16.21
C ASN A 266 -7.39 1.90 15.40
N VAL A 267 -6.67 0.78 15.47
CA VAL A 267 -5.31 0.68 14.92
C VAL A 267 -5.25 0.93 13.41
N GLY A 268 -6.21 0.41 12.64
CA GLY A 268 -6.28 0.65 11.20
C GLY A 268 -6.55 2.11 10.87
N GLN A 269 -7.54 2.71 11.54
CA GLN A 269 -7.91 4.11 11.37
C GLN A 269 -6.75 5.05 11.71
N LEU A 270 -6.01 4.75 12.79
CA LEU A 270 -4.79 5.50 13.16
C LEU A 270 -3.70 5.33 12.10
N TYR A 271 -3.46 4.10 11.64
CA TYR A 271 -2.48 3.83 10.60
C TYR A 271 -2.79 4.59 9.30
N VAL A 272 -4.01 4.49 8.76
CA VAL A 272 -4.38 5.21 7.53
C VAL A 272 -4.42 6.72 7.75
N GLY A 273 -4.84 7.19 8.93
CA GLY A 273 -4.81 8.62 9.26
C GLY A 273 -3.39 9.18 9.22
N LEU A 274 -2.42 8.46 9.80
CA LEU A 274 -1.01 8.82 9.75
C LEU A 274 -0.44 8.71 8.34
N LEU A 275 -0.75 7.63 7.60
CA LEU A 275 -0.34 7.47 6.20
C LEU A 275 -0.78 8.66 5.34
N ASN A 276 -2.04 9.07 5.46
CA ASN A 276 -2.54 10.19 4.68
C ASN A 276 -1.85 11.50 5.08
N GLY A 277 -1.81 11.82 6.38
CA GLY A 277 -1.26 13.09 6.84
C GLY A 277 0.27 13.24 6.71
N TRP A 278 1.02 12.13 6.72
CA TRP A 278 2.48 12.16 6.68
C TRP A 278 3.07 11.88 5.29
N VAL A 279 2.27 11.34 4.37
CA VAL A 279 2.73 10.93 3.05
C VAL A 279 1.83 11.50 1.97
N MET A 280 0.54 11.17 1.99
CA MET A 280 -0.37 11.46 0.87
C MET A 280 -0.58 12.98 0.69
N ASP A 281 -0.78 13.70 1.80
CA ASP A 281 -0.96 15.16 1.79
C ASP A 281 0.28 15.87 1.23
N ASP A 282 1.49 15.44 1.61
CA ASP A 282 2.75 16.06 1.18
C ASP A 282 3.05 15.87 -0.30
N ILE A 283 2.52 14.79 -0.89
CA ILE A 283 2.63 14.55 -2.32
C ILE A 283 1.39 15.02 -3.07
N GLY A 284 0.42 15.68 -2.43
CA GLY A 284 -0.77 16.21 -3.10
C GLY A 284 -1.70 15.13 -3.64
N ILE A 285 -1.86 14.02 -2.91
CA ILE A 285 -2.94 13.07 -3.12
C ILE A 285 -4.08 13.48 -2.18
N ASP A 286 -4.97 14.33 -2.69
CA ASP A 286 -6.05 14.96 -1.90
C ASP A 286 -7.19 13.98 -1.55
N THR A 287 -7.26 12.86 -2.26
CA THR A 287 -8.21 11.78 -2.00
C THR A 287 -7.63 10.87 -0.92
N ARG A 288 -8.32 10.76 0.22
CA ARG A 288 -7.93 9.87 1.32
C ARG A 288 -7.71 8.45 0.81
N VAL A 289 -6.51 7.91 0.97
CA VAL A 289 -6.20 6.49 0.78
C VAL A 289 -6.78 5.73 1.97
N ASP A 290 -7.53 4.67 1.69
CA ASP A 290 -8.19 3.86 2.71
C ASP A 290 -8.23 2.38 2.26
N CYS A 291 -8.76 1.50 3.10
CA CYS A 291 -9.04 0.11 2.73
C CYS A 291 -10.51 -0.14 2.38
N HIS A 292 -11.33 0.90 2.54
CA HIS A 292 -12.76 0.89 2.26
C HIS A 292 -13.08 1.68 0.98
N PHE A 293 -14.05 1.18 0.20
CA PHE A 293 -14.56 1.90 -0.96
C PHE A 293 -15.65 2.89 -0.53
N ASP A 294 -15.29 4.16 -0.36
CA ASP A 294 -16.18 5.17 0.23
C ASP A 294 -17.04 5.94 -0.82
N ARG A 295 -16.93 5.64 -2.12
CA ARG A 295 -17.61 6.40 -3.20
C ARG A 295 -18.12 5.55 -4.35
N ALA A 296 -19.29 5.89 -4.88
CA ALA A 296 -19.78 5.35 -6.14
C ALA A 296 -18.94 5.87 -7.31
N GLY A 297 -18.30 4.97 -8.07
CA GLY A 297 -17.79 5.23 -9.42
C GLY A 297 -16.28 5.28 -9.63
N ASP A 298 -15.47 5.57 -8.61
CA ASP A 298 -14.02 5.78 -8.76
C ASP A 298 -13.18 4.53 -8.43
N TYR A 299 -13.77 3.35 -8.49
CA TYR A 299 -13.11 2.10 -8.14
C TYR A 299 -13.38 0.96 -9.12
N ALA A 300 -12.41 0.05 -9.19
CA ALA A 300 -12.52 -1.18 -9.94
C ALA A 300 -13.11 -2.29 -9.06
N MET A 301 -14.09 -3.00 -9.60
CA MET A 301 -14.49 -4.31 -9.11
C MET A 301 -13.63 -5.41 -9.73
N TYR A 302 -13.63 -6.58 -9.12
CA TYR A 302 -12.78 -7.70 -9.51
C TYR A 302 -13.60 -8.71 -10.29
N TYR A 303 -12.98 -9.30 -11.30
CA TYR A 303 -13.69 -10.13 -12.25
C TYR A 303 -12.96 -11.42 -12.58
N ASP A 304 -13.75 -12.39 -13.01
CA ASP A 304 -13.25 -13.47 -13.83
C ASP A 304 -13.28 -13.02 -15.30
N PHE A 305 -12.14 -13.07 -15.96
CA PHE A 305 -12.02 -12.77 -17.38
C PHE A 305 -12.89 -13.71 -18.21
N ASP A 306 -12.82 -15.02 -17.94
CA ASP A 306 -13.54 -16.06 -18.69
C ASP A 306 -15.04 -16.10 -18.36
N GLY A 307 -15.45 -15.43 -17.27
CA GLY A 307 -16.83 -15.33 -16.82
C GLY A 307 -17.45 -13.94 -17.10
N PRO A 308 -17.83 -13.59 -18.33
CA PRO A 308 -18.37 -12.26 -18.67
C PRO A 308 -19.69 -11.95 -17.95
N SER A 309 -20.46 -12.97 -17.57
CA SER A 309 -21.69 -12.85 -16.80
C SER A 309 -21.48 -12.85 -15.28
N THR A 310 -20.27 -13.14 -14.80
CA THR A 310 -19.97 -13.15 -13.37
C THR A 310 -20.06 -11.72 -12.83
N GLN A 311 -20.82 -11.56 -11.75
CA GLN A 311 -20.93 -10.27 -11.07
C GLN A 311 -19.57 -9.87 -10.50
N GLY A 312 -19.23 -8.59 -10.62
CA GLY A 312 -18.01 -8.06 -10.01
C GLY A 312 -18.03 -8.18 -8.50
N PHE A 313 -16.88 -8.43 -7.91
CA PHE A 313 -16.70 -8.50 -6.47
C PHE A 313 -15.89 -7.30 -5.97
N ILE A 314 -16.21 -6.85 -4.76
CA ILE A 314 -15.42 -5.86 -4.02
C ILE A 314 -14.82 -6.57 -2.82
N PHE A 315 -13.52 -6.41 -2.63
CA PHE A 315 -12.87 -6.84 -1.40
C PHE A 315 -12.66 -5.64 -0.48
N ASP A 316 -13.44 -5.61 0.59
CA ASP A 316 -13.29 -4.66 1.67
C ASP A 316 -12.63 -5.35 2.88
N ARG A 317 -11.69 -4.67 3.55
CA ARG A 317 -11.08 -5.18 4.79
C ARG A 317 -11.57 -4.35 5.96
N GLY A 318 -11.92 -5.01 7.07
CA GLY A 318 -12.24 -4.32 8.31
C GLY A 318 -11.08 -3.47 8.83
N ASP A 319 -11.40 -2.51 9.70
CA ASP A 319 -10.43 -1.60 10.33
C ASP A 319 -9.23 -2.34 10.94
N GLU A 320 -9.46 -3.48 11.60
CA GLU A 320 -8.40 -4.25 12.27
C GLU A 320 -7.38 -4.87 11.30
N ASP A 321 -7.68 -4.92 10.00
CA ASP A 321 -6.82 -5.48 8.97
C ASP A 321 -6.47 -4.51 7.83
N CYS A 322 -6.80 -3.22 8.00
CA CYS A 322 -6.56 -2.21 7.00
C CYS A 322 -5.08 -1.77 6.94
N GLY A 323 -4.38 -2.11 5.86
CA GLY A 323 -3.04 -1.59 5.57
C GLY A 323 -1.90 -2.48 6.09
N GLY A 324 -0.68 -1.93 6.04
CA GLY A 324 0.57 -2.63 6.39
C GLY A 324 0.99 -3.68 5.36
N HIS A 325 0.20 -4.74 5.20
CA HIS A 325 0.50 -5.85 4.30
C HIS A 325 -0.35 -5.93 3.04
N ALA A 326 -1.60 -5.47 3.10
CA ALA A 326 -2.61 -5.47 2.03
C ALA A 326 -3.71 -4.46 2.39
N GLY A 327 -4.81 -4.41 1.63
CA GLY A 327 -5.99 -3.60 1.98
C GLY A 327 -6.04 -2.25 1.29
N LEU A 328 -4.90 -1.56 1.13
CA LEU A 328 -4.86 -0.20 0.61
C LEU A 328 -5.45 -0.12 -0.81
N GLN A 329 -6.28 0.90 -1.04
CA GLN A 329 -6.87 1.20 -2.33
C GLN A 329 -6.25 2.45 -2.92
N MET A 330 -5.58 2.30 -4.05
CA MET A 330 -4.96 3.42 -4.77
C MET A 330 -5.07 3.19 -6.27
N SER A 331 -4.97 4.26 -7.03
CA SER A 331 -4.90 4.25 -8.49
C SER A 331 -3.47 4.10 -8.99
N ALA A 332 -3.31 3.78 -10.27
CA ALA A 332 -1.97 3.66 -10.87
C ALA A 332 -1.21 5.00 -10.78
N PHE A 333 -1.91 6.10 -11.01
CA PHE A 333 -1.37 7.45 -10.86
C PHE A 333 -0.86 7.73 -9.45
N GLU A 334 -1.66 7.43 -8.42
CA GLU A 334 -1.30 7.67 -7.02
C GLU A 334 -0.06 6.87 -6.58
N VAL A 335 0.00 5.59 -6.98
CA VAL A 335 1.16 4.74 -6.66
C VAL A 335 2.41 5.20 -7.43
N ALA A 336 2.28 5.56 -8.72
CA ALA A 336 3.41 6.09 -9.48
C ALA A 336 3.93 7.39 -8.86
N ARG A 337 3.04 8.28 -8.46
CA ARG A 337 3.40 9.54 -7.79
C ARG A 337 4.16 9.28 -6.49
N LEU A 338 3.69 8.36 -5.66
CA LEU A 338 4.39 7.95 -4.44
C LEU A 338 5.83 7.46 -4.74
N LEU A 339 5.99 6.60 -5.75
CA LEU A 339 7.30 6.09 -6.15
C LEU A 339 8.23 7.20 -6.66
N ALA A 340 7.72 8.15 -7.46
CA ALA A 340 8.50 9.27 -7.95
C ALA A 340 9.02 10.15 -6.80
N TYR A 341 8.15 10.50 -5.86
CA TYR A 341 8.53 11.33 -4.71
C TYR A 341 9.53 10.63 -3.80
N ALA A 342 9.33 9.34 -3.53
CA ALA A 342 10.26 8.55 -2.72
C ALA A 342 11.66 8.45 -3.36
N ARG A 343 11.73 8.31 -4.69
CA ARG A 343 13.00 8.09 -5.41
C ARG A 343 13.73 9.37 -5.81
N HIS A 344 13.02 10.46 -6.09
CA HIS A 344 13.61 11.62 -6.77
C HIS A 344 13.55 12.93 -5.97
N THR A 345 12.93 12.93 -4.78
CA THR A 345 12.74 14.13 -3.97
C THR A 345 13.06 13.90 -2.49
N ASP A 346 13.34 14.98 -1.76
CA ASP A 346 13.51 14.98 -0.30
C ASP A 346 12.21 15.22 0.47
N VAL A 347 11.06 15.26 -0.23
CA VAL A 347 9.77 15.54 0.41
C VAL A 347 9.38 14.41 1.36
N LEU A 348 9.60 13.16 0.93
CA LEU A 348 9.26 11.97 1.72
C LEU A 348 10.47 11.39 2.45
N LEU A 349 11.57 11.16 1.73
CA LEU A 349 12.73 10.43 2.23
C LEU A 349 13.99 11.30 2.16
N GLY A 350 14.76 11.31 3.26
CA GLY A 350 16.14 11.77 3.21
C GLY A 350 17.05 10.79 2.47
N ASP A 351 18.30 11.19 2.20
CA ASP A 351 19.23 10.38 1.42
C ASP A 351 19.53 9.01 2.07
N ALA A 352 19.60 8.95 3.41
CA ALA A 352 19.84 7.71 4.14
C ALA A 352 18.65 6.74 4.04
N GLU A 353 17.43 7.22 4.21
CA GLU A 353 16.22 6.40 4.07
C GLU A 353 16.01 5.94 2.63
N ARG A 354 16.28 6.82 1.66
CA ARG A 354 16.18 6.50 0.23
C ARG A 354 17.20 5.42 -0.16
N GLU A 355 18.44 5.55 0.30
CA GLU A 355 19.47 4.54 0.07
C GLU A 355 19.08 3.20 0.70
N ALA A 356 18.56 3.21 1.94
CA ALA A 356 18.07 2.01 2.59
C ALA A 356 16.93 1.34 1.81
N LEU A 357 15.94 2.12 1.34
CA LEU A 357 14.83 1.62 0.51
C LEU A 357 15.35 0.82 -0.70
N HIS A 358 16.33 1.38 -1.41
CA HIS A 358 16.84 0.82 -2.66
C HIS A 358 17.86 -0.31 -2.47
N GLN A 359 18.86 -0.11 -1.60
CA GLN A 359 19.93 -1.10 -1.42
C GLN A 359 19.41 -2.38 -0.77
N ASP A 360 18.56 -2.24 0.24
CA ASP A 360 18.02 -3.37 0.98
C ASP A 360 16.69 -3.89 0.42
N ALA A 361 16.18 -3.25 -0.65
CA ALA A 361 14.89 -3.57 -1.27
C ALA A 361 13.74 -3.60 -0.25
N LEU A 362 13.70 -2.63 0.66
CA LEU A 362 12.74 -2.60 1.77
C LEU A 362 11.29 -2.51 1.23
N GLY A 363 10.44 -3.47 1.62
CA GLY A 363 9.05 -3.53 1.13
C GLY A 363 8.87 -4.11 -0.28
N PHE A 364 9.95 -4.30 -1.05
CA PHE A 364 9.91 -4.97 -2.34
C PHE A 364 10.04 -6.49 -2.17
N TYR A 365 9.48 -7.26 -3.11
CA TYR A 365 9.52 -8.74 -3.04
C TYR A 365 10.84 -9.29 -3.56
N ASP A 366 11.40 -8.67 -4.59
CA ASP A 366 12.59 -9.16 -5.24
C ASP A 366 13.46 -8.00 -5.70
N ARG A 367 14.76 -8.20 -5.60
CA ARG A 367 15.78 -7.35 -6.21
C ARG A 367 16.44 -8.23 -7.25
N GLU A 368 16.07 -8.05 -8.51
CA GLU A 368 16.82 -8.69 -9.57
C GLU A 368 18.16 -7.96 -9.71
N THR A 369 19.21 -8.48 -9.07
CA THR A 369 20.58 -8.04 -9.31
C THR A 369 21.29 -9.05 -10.18
N THR A 370 21.24 -8.84 -11.47
CA THR A 370 22.03 -9.59 -12.46
C THR A 370 23.53 -9.22 -12.41
N GLY A 371 23.92 -8.30 -11.52
CA GLY A 371 25.25 -7.67 -11.51
C GLY A 371 25.39 -6.54 -12.54
N ASP A 372 24.41 -6.39 -13.44
CA ASP A 372 24.33 -5.31 -14.41
C ASP A 372 23.32 -4.26 -13.95
N ALA A 373 23.83 -3.05 -13.68
CA ALA A 373 23.01 -1.92 -13.25
C ALA A 373 21.95 -1.50 -14.30
N SER A 374 22.13 -1.85 -15.58
CA SER A 374 21.19 -1.55 -16.65
C SER A 374 19.97 -2.45 -16.70
N VAL A 375 19.95 -3.55 -15.93
CA VAL A 375 18.77 -4.42 -15.77
C VAL A 375 18.35 -4.62 -14.31
N ALA A 376 19.06 -3.97 -13.38
CA ALA A 376 18.78 -4.05 -11.95
C ALA A 376 17.41 -3.43 -11.63
N ARG A 377 16.51 -4.20 -11.03
CA ARG A 377 15.14 -3.74 -10.76
C ARG A 377 14.63 -4.16 -9.39
N LEU A 378 13.85 -3.27 -8.78
CA LEU A 378 13.10 -3.52 -7.55
C LEU A 378 11.65 -3.73 -7.93
N ARG A 379 11.10 -4.90 -7.64
CA ARG A 379 9.71 -5.20 -8.00
C ARG A 379 8.89 -5.67 -6.82
N LYS A 380 7.60 -5.35 -6.89
CA LYS A 380 6.60 -5.89 -5.99
C LYS A 380 5.35 -6.26 -6.78
N ALA A 381 5.04 -7.55 -6.79
CA ALA A 381 3.76 -8.06 -7.23
C ALA A 381 2.76 -8.05 -6.07
N GLY A 382 1.49 -7.85 -6.41
CA GLY A 382 0.35 -8.05 -5.54
C GLY A 382 -0.70 -8.84 -6.29
N ASP A 383 -0.85 -10.10 -5.92
CA ASP A 383 -1.91 -10.94 -6.46
C ASP A 383 -2.94 -11.19 -5.37
N TRP A 384 -4.21 -11.19 -5.78
CA TRP A 384 -5.27 -11.81 -5.01
C TRP A 384 -6.10 -12.61 -6.00
N TYR A 385 -5.96 -13.92 -5.88
CA TYR A 385 -6.77 -14.92 -6.54
C TYR A 385 -7.25 -15.86 -5.43
N ASP A 386 -8.45 -16.40 -5.56
CA ASP A 386 -9.05 -17.22 -4.52
C ASP A 386 -8.36 -18.59 -4.44
N TYR A 387 -7.20 -18.60 -3.79
CA TYR A 387 -6.53 -19.80 -3.31
C TYR A 387 -7.20 -20.32 -2.02
N TYR A 388 -8.25 -19.66 -1.54
CA TYR A 388 -8.92 -19.98 -0.29
C TYR A 388 -10.19 -20.78 -0.58
N GLU A 389 -10.05 -22.10 -0.58
CA GLU A 389 -11.10 -23.14 -0.44
C GLU A 389 -12.47 -22.85 -1.10
N GLY A 390 -12.78 -23.58 -2.17
CA GLY A 390 -14.15 -23.68 -2.69
C GLY A 390 -14.43 -22.98 -4.01
N LYS A 391 -13.43 -22.80 -4.90
CA LYS A 391 -13.68 -22.30 -6.27
C LYS A 391 -14.72 -23.12 -7.04
N GLU A 392 -14.82 -24.42 -6.75
CA GLU A 392 -15.88 -25.29 -7.28
C GLU A 392 -17.27 -25.03 -6.63
N GLU A 393 -17.30 -24.54 -5.39
CA GLU A 393 -18.51 -24.33 -4.59
C GLU A 393 -19.03 -22.88 -4.67
N ASN A 394 -18.17 -21.92 -4.99
CA ASN A 394 -18.49 -20.50 -5.11
C ASN A 394 -17.91 -19.89 -6.40
N PRO A 395 -18.68 -19.82 -7.50
CA PRO A 395 -18.22 -19.20 -8.74
C PRO A 395 -17.81 -17.72 -8.62
N GLN A 396 -18.16 -17.02 -7.54
CA GLN A 396 -17.64 -15.67 -7.26
C GLN A 396 -16.16 -15.68 -6.84
N ALA A 397 -15.63 -16.85 -6.48
CA ALA A 397 -14.23 -17.12 -6.15
C ALA A 397 -13.29 -17.10 -7.37
N SER A 398 -13.79 -16.93 -8.59
CA SER A 398 -12.92 -16.80 -9.77
C SER A 398 -12.51 -15.36 -10.07
N ALA A 399 -13.00 -14.39 -9.30
CA ALA A 399 -12.55 -13.01 -9.41
C ALA A 399 -11.10 -12.86 -8.92
N GLU A 400 -10.25 -12.25 -9.73
CA GLU A 400 -8.85 -12.01 -9.38
C GLU A 400 -8.48 -10.53 -9.55
N ILE A 401 -7.40 -10.13 -8.89
CA ILE A 401 -6.69 -8.89 -9.15
C ILE A 401 -5.20 -9.17 -9.24
N HIS A 402 -4.54 -8.41 -10.11
CA HIS A 402 -3.10 -8.46 -10.26
C HIS A 402 -2.54 -7.05 -10.31
N THR A 403 -1.63 -6.74 -9.40
CA THR A 403 -0.97 -5.44 -9.30
C THR A 403 0.53 -5.63 -9.37
N CYS A 404 1.22 -4.67 -9.97
CA CYS A 404 2.66 -4.63 -9.94
C CYS A 404 3.18 -3.20 -9.89
N VAL A 405 4.27 -3.04 -9.16
CA VAL A 405 5.14 -1.87 -9.23
C VAL A 405 6.57 -2.32 -9.48
N ILE A 406 7.27 -1.59 -10.35
CA ILE A 406 8.69 -1.81 -10.63
C ILE A 406 9.42 -0.48 -10.68
N ALA A 407 10.54 -0.39 -9.97
CA ALA A 407 11.55 0.64 -10.19
C ALA A 407 12.67 0.04 -11.06
N PHE A 408 12.80 0.55 -12.28
CA PHE A 408 13.76 0.14 -13.28
C PHE A 408 14.98 1.07 -13.33
N PRO A 409 16.05 0.68 -14.05
CA PRO A 409 17.12 1.57 -14.46
C PRO A 409 16.64 2.70 -15.38
N TYR A 410 17.52 3.66 -15.67
CA TYR A 410 17.20 4.90 -16.41
C TYR A 410 16.08 5.73 -15.77
N GLN A 411 15.98 5.70 -14.42
CA GLN A 411 15.02 6.51 -13.66
C GLN A 411 13.56 6.26 -14.08
N VAL A 412 13.22 5.01 -14.37
CA VAL A 412 11.86 4.61 -14.72
C VAL A 412 11.19 3.95 -13.53
N GLU A 413 9.96 4.35 -13.25
CA GLU A 413 9.05 3.63 -12.35
C GLU A 413 7.77 3.32 -13.10
N ALA A 414 7.27 2.09 -13.00
CA ALA A 414 6.05 1.70 -13.66
C ALA A 414 5.10 0.98 -12.71
N VAL A 415 3.81 1.26 -12.89
CA VAL A 415 2.70 0.67 -12.17
C VAL A 415 1.73 0.08 -13.18
N LEU A 416 1.24 -1.13 -12.91
CA LEU A 416 0.20 -1.79 -13.69
C LEU A 416 -0.78 -2.48 -12.74
N LEU A 417 -2.06 -2.15 -12.85
CA LEU A 417 -3.13 -2.66 -12.01
C LEU A 417 -4.20 -3.29 -12.90
N ILE A 418 -4.56 -4.54 -12.65
CA ILE A 418 -5.50 -5.34 -13.43
C ILE A 418 -6.61 -5.85 -12.50
N ASN A 419 -7.86 -5.69 -12.93
CA ASN A 419 -9.04 -6.02 -12.12
C ASN A 419 -9.71 -7.35 -12.49
N SER A 420 -8.96 -8.29 -13.05
CA SER A 420 -9.47 -9.61 -13.39
C SER A 420 -8.42 -10.70 -13.37
N SER A 421 -8.86 -11.96 -13.46
CA SER A 421 -8.03 -13.04 -13.98
C SER A 421 -7.52 -12.69 -15.39
N LEU A 422 -6.50 -13.40 -15.87
CA LEU A 422 -5.84 -13.11 -17.14
C LEU A 422 -6.25 -14.11 -18.22
N ALA A 423 -6.42 -13.66 -19.46
CA ALA A 423 -6.62 -14.56 -20.59
C ALA A 423 -5.44 -15.54 -20.75
N PRO A 424 -5.65 -16.77 -21.27
CA PRO A 424 -4.57 -17.73 -21.50
C PRO A 424 -3.40 -17.14 -22.30
N GLY A 425 -2.18 -17.29 -21.78
CA GLY A 425 -0.95 -16.79 -22.42
C GLY A 425 -0.60 -15.34 -22.10
N THR A 426 -1.47 -14.60 -21.40
CA THR A 426 -1.20 -13.22 -20.98
C THR A 426 -0.17 -13.20 -19.84
N PRO A 427 0.90 -12.40 -19.92
CA PRO A 427 1.89 -12.33 -18.86
C PRO A 427 1.32 -11.68 -17.59
N ARG A 428 1.75 -12.16 -16.42
CA ARG A 428 1.48 -11.48 -15.14
C ARG A 428 2.02 -10.04 -15.18
N PRO A 429 1.42 -9.08 -14.44
CA PRO A 429 1.75 -7.66 -14.57
C PRO A 429 3.24 -7.32 -14.47
N CYS A 430 3.97 -7.91 -13.52
CA CYS A 430 5.41 -7.63 -13.41
C CYS A 430 6.23 -8.15 -14.58
N THR A 431 5.84 -9.29 -15.16
CA THR A 431 6.47 -9.83 -16.36
C THR A 431 6.16 -8.93 -17.56
N GLY A 432 4.89 -8.55 -17.76
CA GLY A 432 4.51 -7.66 -18.86
C GLY A 432 5.13 -6.27 -18.75
N LEU A 433 5.23 -5.69 -17.56
CA LEU A 433 5.97 -4.44 -17.35
C LEU A 433 7.46 -4.57 -17.68
N THR A 434 8.06 -5.73 -17.38
CA THR A 434 9.46 -6.01 -17.71
C THR A 434 9.66 -6.10 -19.22
N GLU A 435 8.80 -6.85 -19.91
CA GLU A 435 8.83 -6.96 -21.38
C GLU A 435 8.60 -5.60 -22.05
N ALA A 436 7.66 -4.79 -21.53
CA ALA A 436 7.38 -3.46 -22.03
C ALA A 436 8.55 -2.49 -21.84
N TYR A 437 9.21 -2.55 -20.69
CA TYR A 437 10.41 -1.77 -20.42
C TYR A 437 11.55 -2.16 -21.38
N GLU A 438 11.80 -3.45 -21.57
CA GLU A 438 12.86 -3.94 -22.46
C GLU A 438 12.59 -3.55 -23.93
N ALA A 439 11.33 -3.58 -24.38
CA ALA A 439 10.93 -3.10 -25.70
C ALA A 439 11.12 -1.58 -25.89
N ALA A 440 11.12 -0.82 -24.79
CA ALA A 440 11.27 0.63 -24.77
C ALA A 440 12.74 1.10 -24.74
N LEU A 441 13.70 0.18 -24.63
CA LEU A 441 15.12 0.50 -24.68
C LEU A 441 15.59 0.53 -26.15
N VAL A 442 15.76 1.74 -26.70
CA VAL A 442 16.13 1.94 -28.11
C VAL A 442 17.53 2.52 -28.26
N PRO A 443 18.23 2.27 -29.38
CA PRO A 443 19.49 2.94 -29.66
C PRO A 443 19.34 4.46 -29.69
N ALA A 444 20.22 5.19 -29.02
CA ALA A 444 20.34 6.63 -29.13
C ALA A 444 20.61 6.98 -30.61
N THR A 445 19.77 7.85 -31.18
CA THR A 445 20.01 8.33 -32.54
C THR A 445 21.31 9.12 -32.53
N PRO A 446 22.32 8.79 -33.38
CA PRO A 446 23.53 9.61 -33.49
C PRO A 446 23.11 11.05 -33.81
N GLY A 447 23.52 12.00 -32.96
CA GLY A 447 23.06 13.40 -33.04
C GLY A 447 23.16 13.96 -34.45
N GLY A 448 22.03 14.45 -34.96
CA GLY A 448 21.93 15.22 -36.20
C GLY A 448 22.33 16.66 -36.04
#